data_AF-A0A246BZU2-F1
#
_entry.id   AF-A0A246BZU2-F1
#
_cell.length_a   1.000
_cell.length_b   1.000
_cell.length_c   1.000
_cell.angle_alpha   90.00
_cell.angle_beta   90.00
_cell.angle_gamma   90.00
#
_symmetry.space_group_name_H-M   'P 1'
#
loop_
_entity.id
_entity.type
_entity.pdbx_description
1 polymer ?
#
loop_
_entity_poly.entity_id
_entity_poly.type
_entity_poly.pdbx_seq_one_letter_code
_entity_poly.pdbx_strand_id
1 'polypeptide(L)'
;MIVVAGVFFLGMGVYALAAPQTILRPFDYDLRTAAARAEVRGVYGGFGIAIAAVLTYAAVTPGEVRTGILITVAAALAGMAVGRGVSAVFDERTSFYPNWFYCLVEAIGAGALFWAA
;
A
#
# COMPACT_ATOMS: atom_id res chain seq x y z
N MET A 1 8.32 -9.93 -9.37
CA MET A 1 8.13 -8.88 -8.36
C MET A 1 7.08 -7.84 -8.76
N ILE A 2 7.20 -7.19 -9.93
CA ILE A 2 6.23 -6.18 -10.40
C ILE A 2 4.79 -6.71 -10.43
N VAL A 3 4.58 -7.90 -11.01
CA VAL A 3 3.25 -8.53 -11.09
C VAL A 3 2.70 -8.88 -9.70
N VAL A 4 3.54 -9.40 -8.80
CA VAL A 4 3.14 -9.74 -7.43
C VAL A 4 2.72 -8.48 -6.66
N ALA A 5 3.53 -7.41 -6.73
CA ALA A 5 3.20 -6.12 -6.13
C ALA A 5 1.92 -5.53 -6.74
N GLY A 6 1.79 -5.58 -8.07
CA GLY A 6 0.59 -5.10 -8.77
C GLY A 6 -0.67 -5.84 -8.36
N VAL A 7 -0.64 -7.17 -8.28
CA VAL A 7 -1.78 -7.98 -7.82
C VAL A 7 -2.13 -7.69 -6.36
N PHE A 8 -1.12 -7.49 -5.51
CA PHE A 8 -1.36 -7.13 -4.11
C PHE A 8 -2.07 -5.77 -3.98
N PHE A 9 -1.59 -4.74 -4.69
CA PHE A 9 -2.22 -3.43 -4.73
C PHE A 9 -3.63 -3.46 -5.34
N LEU A 10 -3.82 -4.27 -6.40
CA LEU A 10 -5.12 -4.46 -7.02
C LEU A 10 -6.12 -5.12 -6.07
N GLY A 11 -5.70 -6.20 -5.40
CA GLY A 11 -6.53 -6.91 -4.43
C GLY A 11 -6.92 -6.01 -3.26
N MET A 12 -5.97 -5.28 -2.68
CA MET A 12 -6.24 -4.30 -1.62
C MET A 12 -7.18 -3.19 -2.09
N GLY A 13 -6.93 -2.61 -3.28
CA GLY A 13 -7.74 -1.53 -3.83
C GLY A 13 -9.18 -1.96 -4.12
N VAL A 14 -9.38 -3.11 -4.77
CA VAL A 14 -10.70 -3.68 -5.02
C VAL A 14 -11.42 -4.00 -3.71
N TYR A 15 -10.71 -4.55 -2.73
CA TYR A 15 -11.29 -4.86 -1.42
C TYR A 15 -11.71 -3.61 -0.65
N ALA A 16 -10.91 -2.53 -0.68
CA ALA A 16 -11.25 -1.25 -0.07
C ALA A 16 -12.46 -0.58 -0.74
N LEU A 17 -12.62 -0.74 -2.07
CA LEU A 17 -13.81 -0.28 -2.79
C LEU A 17 -15.07 -1.05 -2.39
N ALA A 18 -14.98 -2.39 -2.34
CA ALA A 18 -16.12 -3.25 -2.06
C ALA A 18 -16.54 -3.22 -0.57
N ALA A 19 -15.57 -3.31 0.35
CA ALA A 19 -15.79 -3.48 1.78
C ALA A 19 -14.92 -2.54 2.63
N PRO A 20 -15.17 -1.21 2.61
CA PRO A 20 -14.34 -0.22 3.29
C PRO A 20 -14.34 -0.36 4.83
N GLN A 21 -15.44 -0.84 5.41
CA GLN A 21 -15.52 -1.10 6.84
C GLN A 21 -14.62 -2.28 7.24
N THR A 22 -14.64 -3.37 6.46
CA THR A 22 -13.93 -4.60 6.82
C THR A 22 -12.41 -4.45 6.68
N ILE A 23 -11.93 -3.66 5.71
CA ILE A 23 -10.49 -3.44 5.53
C ILE A 23 -9.87 -2.60 6.66
N LEU A 24 -10.64 -1.67 7.24
CA LEU A 24 -10.14 -0.80 8.31
C LEU A 24 -10.48 -1.29 9.72
N ARG A 25 -11.39 -2.26 9.86
CA ARG A 25 -11.74 -2.87 11.15
C ARG A 25 -10.54 -3.39 11.95
N PRO A 26 -9.49 -4.00 11.34
CA PRO A 26 -8.29 -4.39 12.07
C PRO A 26 -7.54 -3.24 12.74
N PHE A 27 -7.71 -2.02 12.24
CA PHE A 27 -7.11 -0.79 12.76
C PHE A 27 -8.03 -0.07 13.75
N ASP A 28 -9.07 -0.74 14.24
CA ASP A 28 -10.07 -0.21 15.17
C ASP A 28 -10.82 1.04 14.68
N TYR A 29 -10.93 1.18 13.35
CA TYR A 29 -11.70 2.26 12.72
C TYR A 29 -13.18 1.88 12.57
N ASP A 30 -14.07 2.72 13.12
CA ASP A 30 -15.52 2.62 12.92
C ASP A 30 -16.01 3.71 11.93
N LEU A 31 -16.25 3.30 10.68
CA LEU A 31 -16.65 4.21 9.59
C LEU A 31 -18.15 4.50 9.60
N ARG A 32 -18.61 5.30 10.56
CA ARG A 32 -20.06 5.59 10.75
C ARG A 32 -20.67 6.42 9.63
N THR A 33 -19.92 7.34 9.04
CA THR A 33 -20.46 8.31 8.06
C THR A 33 -20.23 7.88 6.61
N ALA A 34 -21.07 8.39 5.70
CA ALA A 34 -20.86 8.20 4.27
C ALA A 34 -19.56 8.85 3.79
N ALA A 35 -19.18 10.01 4.35
CA ALA A 35 -17.93 10.68 4.07
C ALA A 35 -16.70 9.82 4.44
N ALA A 36 -16.69 9.20 5.62
CA ALA A 36 -15.59 8.31 6.03
C ALA A 36 -15.45 7.11 5.08
N ARG A 37 -16.57 6.52 4.63
CA ARG A 37 -16.50 5.44 3.64
C ARG A 37 -16.05 5.91 2.26
N ALA A 38 -16.38 7.15 1.87
CA ALA A 38 -15.93 7.73 0.61
C ALA A 38 -14.41 7.96 0.62
N GLU A 39 -13.87 8.47 1.73
CA GLU A 39 -12.43 8.64 1.95
C GLU A 39 -11.70 7.31 1.76
N VAL A 40 -12.21 6.24 2.37
CA VAL A 40 -11.57 4.93 2.27
C VAL A 40 -11.55 4.40 0.85
N ARG A 41 -12.64 4.58 0.11
CA ARG A 41 -12.74 4.16 -1.29
C ARG A 41 -11.84 5.00 -2.20
N GLY A 42 -11.69 6.29 -1.94
CA GLY A 42 -10.79 7.15 -2.70
C GLY A 42 -9.33 6.81 -2.44
N VAL A 43 -8.93 6.86 -1.17
CA VAL A 43 -7.53 6.79 -0.74
C VAL A 43 -6.99 5.37 -0.71
N TYR A 44 -7.72 4.39 -0.15
CA TYR A 44 -7.23 3.00 -0.12
C TYR A 44 -7.65 2.23 -1.37
N GLY A 45 -8.86 2.50 -1.86
CA GLY A 45 -9.40 1.84 -3.05
C GLY A 45 -8.77 2.34 -4.35
N GLY A 46 -9.10 3.58 -4.71
CA GLY A 46 -8.68 4.21 -5.96
C GLY A 46 -7.17 4.28 -6.13
N PHE A 47 -6.44 4.68 -5.08
CA PHE A 47 -4.98 4.71 -5.11
C PHE A 47 -4.38 3.32 -5.35
N GLY A 48 -4.86 2.28 -4.65
CA GLY A 48 -4.37 0.91 -4.83
C GLY A 48 -4.54 0.43 -6.27
N ILE A 49 -5.70 0.70 -6.89
CA ILE A 49 -5.94 0.38 -8.29
C ILE A 49 -5.03 1.18 -9.22
N ALA A 50 -4.82 2.47 -8.96
CA ALA A 50 -3.94 3.31 -9.77
C ALA A 50 -2.48 2.81 -9.73
N ILE A 51 -1.96 2.46 -8.54
CA ILE A 51 -0.62 1.90 -8.40
C ILE A 51 -0.51 0.56 -9.13
N ALA A 52 -1.52 -0.30 -9.04
CA ALA A 52 -1.54 -1.56 -9.79
C ALA A 52 -1.49 -1.34 -11.31
N ALA A 53 -2.24 -0.35 -11.83
CA ALA A 53 -2.22 0.02 -13.25
C ALA A 53 -0.85 0.53 -13.70
N VAL A 54 -0.23 1.42 -12.91
CA VAL A 54 1.10 1.98 -13.21
C VAL A 54 2.19 0.91 -13.14
N LEU A 55 2.12 -0.03 -12.18
CA LEU A 55 3.03 -1.18 -12.13
C LEU A 55 2.84 -2.12 -13.32
N THR A 56 1.61 -2.32 -13.78
CA THR A 56 1.32 -3.10 -14.99
C THR A 56 1.91 -2.42 -16.22
N TYR A 57 1.81 -1.09 -16.31
CA TYR A 57 2.45 -0.32 -17.37
C TYR A 57 3.98 -0.43 -17.33
N ALA A 58 4.58 -0.38 -16.13
CA ALA A 58 6.02 -0.60 -15.95
C ALA A 58 6.49 -2.02 -16.32
N ALA A 59 5.60 -3.01 -16.29
CA ALA A 59 5.94 -4.37 -16.72
C ALA A 59 6.11 -4.49 -18.25
N VAL A 60 5.49 -3.60 -19.02
CA VAL A 60 5.54 -3.63 -20.50
C VAL A 60 6.37 -2.50 -21.12
N THR A 61 6.78 -1.51 -20.31
CA THR A 61 7.57 -0.36 -20.77
C THR A 61 9.06 -0.61 -20.53
N PRO A 62 9.94 -0.44 -21.53
CA PRO A 62 11.39 -0.61 -21.35
C PRO A 62 12.07 0.67 -20.85
N GLY A 63 13.30 0.50 -20.35
CA GLY A 63 14.24 1.59 -20.08
C GLY A 63 13.93 2.42 -18.83
N GLU A 64 14.29 3.70 -18.89
CA GLU A 64 14.31 4.63 -17.75
C GLU A 64 12.91 4.86 -17.13
N VAL A 65 11.86 4.80 -17.93
CA VAL A 65 10.47 4.98 -17.46
C VAL A 65 10.08 3.89 -16.46
N ARG A 66 10.47 2.63 -16.72
CA ARG A 66 10.23 1.51 -15.80
C ARG A 66 10.99 1.74 -14.50
N THR A 67 12.27 2.06 -14.56
CA THR A 67 13.11 2.31 -13.37
C THR A 67 12.53 3.46 -12.54
N GLY A 68 12.11 4.56 -13.15
CA GLY A 68 11.48 5.68 -12.45
C GLY A 68 10.18 5.29 -11.72
N ILE A 69 9.32 4.50 -12.37
CA ILE A 69 8.09 3.98 -11.73
C ILE A 69 8.43 3.10 -10.53
N LEU A 70 9.36 2.15 -10.70
CA LEU A 70 9.72 1.20 -9.65
C LEU A 70 10.33 1.91 -8.43
N ILE A 71 11.24 2.86 -8.65
CA ILE A 71 11.83 3.68 -7.58
C ILE A 71 10.74 4.48 -6.85
N THR A 72 9.80 5.08 -7.59
CA THR A 72 8.73 5.88 -6.99
C THR A 72 7.83 5.03 -6.09
N VAL A 73 7.37 3.88 -6.59
CA VAL A 73 6.51 2.98 -5.80
C VAL A 73 7.28 2.37 -4.63
N ALA A 74 8.56 2.02 -4.83
CA ALA A 74 9.43 1.52 -3.76
C ALA A 74 9.63 2.57 -2.65
N ALA A 75 9.88 3.82 -3.01
CA ALA A 75 10.00 4.93 -2.07
C ALA A 75 8.70 5.19 -1.30
N ALA A 76 7.55 5.10 -1.97
CA ALA A 76 6.25 5.22 -1.31
C ALA A 76 6.02 4.11 -0.27
N LEU A 77 6.33 2.84 -0.62
CA LEU A 77 6.28 1.71 0.31
C LEU A 77 7.23 1.89 1.49
N ALA A 78 8.47 2.31 1.23
CA ALA A 78 9.46 2.57 2.28
C ALA A 78 9.00 3.69 3.23
N GLY A 79 8.39 4.76 2.69
CA GLY A 79 7.83 5.85 3.49
C GLY A 79 6.71 5.39 4.43
N MET A 80 5.84 4.48 3.98
CA MET A 80 4.81 3.88 4.83
C MET A 80 5.43 3.04 5.96
N ALA A 81 6.42 2.21 5.65
CA ALA A 81 7.13 1.43 6.66
C ALA A 81 7.84 2.33 7.70
N VAL A 82 8.47 3.42 7.26
CA VAL A 82 9.09 4.41 8.15
C VAL A 82 8.04 5.07 9.04
N GLY A 83 6.89 5.48 8.50
CA GLY A 83 5.80 6.08 9.27
C GLY A 83 5.33 5.15 10.40
N ARG A 84 5.25 3.84 10.15
CA ARG A 84 4.93 2.84 11.19
C ARG A 84 6.04 2.71 12.23
N GLY A 85 7.30 2.79 11.82
CA GLY A 85 8.44 2.84 12.71
C GLY A 85 8.42 4.06 13.64
N VAL A 86 8.04 5.23 13.12
CA VAL A 86 7.87 6.46 13.91
C VAL A 86 6.79 6.24 14.98
N SER A 87 5.61 5.73 14.62
CA SER A 87 4.58 5.40 15.62
C SER A 87 5.05 4.36 16.65
N ALA A 88 5.90 3.41 16.27
CA ALA A 88 6.46 2.45 17.23
C ALA A 88 7.45 3.08 18.23
N VAL A 89 8.05 4.23 17.91
CA VAL A 89 8.99 4.95 18.77
C VAL A 89 8.30 5.99 19.65
N PHE A 90 7.27 6.67 19.12
CA PHE A 90 6.62 7.80 19.79
C PHE A 90 5.28 7.47 20.44
N ASP A 91 4.58 6.41 20.00
CA ASP A 91 3.28 6.01 20.54
C ASP A 91 3.35 4.71 21.35
N GLU A 92 2.21 4.28 21.91
CA GLU A 92 2.10 2.99 22.61
C GLU A 92 2.45 1.80 21.71
N ARG A 93 2.94 0.74 22.33
CA ARG A 93 3.39 -0.48 21.63
C ARG A 93 2.21 -1.12 20.90
N THR A 94 2.10 -0.85 19.61
CA THR A 94 1.08 -1.45 18.74
C THR A 94 1.27 -2.97 18.62
N SER A 95 0.16 -3.71 18.59
CA SER A 95 0.17 -5.17 18.41
C SER A 95 0.83 -5.57 17.08
N PHE A 96 1.38 -6.78 17.03
CA PHE A 96 2.08 -7.31 15.85
C PHE A 96 1.19 -7.29 14.59
N TYR A 97 -0.09 -7.59 14.75
CA TYR A 97 -1.12 -7.34 13.74
C TYR A 97 -2.01 -6.17 14.21
N PRO A 98 -2.28 -5.17 13.35
CA PRO A 98 -1.93 -5.09 11.93
C PRO A 98 -0.57 -4.43 11.63
N ASN A 99 -0.06 -3.60 12.54
CA ASN A 99 0.94 -2.57 12.20
C ASN A 99 2.30 -3.14 11.77
N TRP A 100 2.87 -4.09 12.51
CA TRP A 100 4.18 -4.67 12.18
C TRP A 100 4.13 -5.61 10.97
N PHE A 101 3.03 -6.34 10.79
CA PHE A 101 2.82 -7.17 9.61
C PHE A 101 2.80 -6.32 8.32
N TYR A 102 2.04 -5.23 8.31
CA TYR A 102 2.02 -4.33 7.16
C TYR A 102 3.38 -3.64 6.95
N CYS A 103 4.07 -3.23 8.02
CA CYS A 103 5.42 -2.68 7.93
C CYS A 103 6.39 -3.66 7.23
N LEU A 104 6.33 -4.96 7.57
CA LEU A 104 7.18 -5.98 6.97
C LEU A 104 6.83 -6.21 5.49
N VAL A 105 5.54 -6.24 5.14
CA VAL A 105 5.10 -6.35 3.74
C VAL A 105 5.54 -5.13 2.92
N GLU A 106 5.39 -3.93 3.48
CA GLU A 106 5.81 -2.67 2.85
C GLU A 106 7.33 -2.62 2.65
N ALA A 107 8.13 -3.02 3.66
CA ALA A 107 9.58 -3.04 3.57
C ALA A 107 10.11 -4.08 2.57
N ILE A 108 9.55 -5.30 2.57
CA ILE A 108 9.91 -6.35 1.60
C ILE A 108 9.49 -5.93 0.19
N GLY A 109 8.30 -5.36 0.04
CA GLY A 109 7.81 -4.84 -1.24
C GLY A 109 8.70 -3.72 -1.78
N ALA A 110 9.10 -2.77 -0.92
CA ALA A 110 10.03 -1.70 -1.28
C ALA A 110 11.39 -2.26 -1.72
N GLY A 111 12.00 -3.15 -0.93
CA GLY A 111 13.28 -3.76 -1.25
C GLY A 111 13.23 -4.55 -2.57
N ALA A 112 12.15 -5.28 -2.82
CA ALA A 112 11.96 -6.02 -4.06
C ALA A 112 11.79 -5.14 -5.29
N LEU A 113 11.13 -3.99 -5.16
CA LEU A 113 10.97 -3.03 -6.24
C LEU A 113 12.27 -2.25 -6.50
N PHE A 114 13.02 -1.86 -5.47
CA PHE A 114 14.35 -1.28 -5.62
C PHE A 114 15.33 -2.26 -6.29
N TRP A 115 15.29 -3.54 -5.93
CA TRP A 115 16.13 -4.56 -6.56
C TRP A 115 15.78 -4.80 -8.04
N ALA A 116 14.51 -4.59 -8.41
CA ALA A 116 14.04 -4.81 -9.77
C ALA A 116 14.17 -3.58 -10.69
N ALA A 117 14.45 -2.39 -10.12
CA ALA A 117 14.57 -1.12 -10.81
C ALA A 117 15.89 -1.01 -11.58
#